data_AF-A0A067Q2H5-F1
#
_entry.id   AF-A0A067Q2H5-F1
#
_cell.length_a   1.000
_cell.length_b   1.000
_cell.length_c   1.000
_cell.angle_alpha   90.00
_cell.angle_beta   90.00
_cell.angle_gamma   90.00
#
_symmetry.space_group_name_H-M   'P 1'
#
loop_
_entity.id
_entity.type
_entity.pdbx_description
1 polymer ?
#
loop_
_entity_poly.entity_id
_entity_poly.type
_entity_poly.pdbx_seq_one_letter_code
_entity_poly.pdbx_strand_id
1 'polypeptide(L)'
;GTTLAIVTHNSSSHCLRLFDIGRSDFRETMKTDLEPFHNEAHGEVPSVSFSPDGLYLAVGRNDEAIHVYDTRMTKRGPLYEFRHSDTWRSLTEEDAYGIVELQWYGGHSSSSLGLVSGGTDGCVRLWDVSRSSEDPSNGVPLVKPSNHNIGHFSLGKPFTHEKPLIV
;
A
#
# COMPACT_ATOMS: atom_id res chain seq x y z
N GLY A 1 8.88 -10.86 9.84
CA GLY A 1 7.76 -11.30 10.70
C GLY A 1 7.24 -12.64 10.22
N THR A 2 6.44 -13.33 11.04
CA THR A 2 5.73 -14.58 10.69
C THR A 2 4.26 -14.31 10.34
N THR A 3 3.91 -13.08 10.00
CA THR A 3 2.53 -12.70 9.72
C THR A 3 2.26 -12.78 8.23
N LEU A 4 1.21 -13.50 7.85
CA LEU A 4 0.67 -13.56 6.49
C LEU A 4 -0.57 -12.66 6.43
N ALA A 5 -0.61 -11.74 5.47
CA ALA A 5 -1.79 -10.97 5.13
C ALA A 5 -2.44 -11.55 3.87
N ILE A 6 -3.76 -11.68 3.89
CA ILE A 6 -4.55 -12.07 2.72
C ILE A 6 -5.72 -11.11 2.62
N VAL A 7 -5.93 -10.56 1.43
CA VAL A 7 -7.15 -9.83 1.09
C VAL A 7 -7.96 -10.70 0.14
N THR A 8 -9.24 -10.87 0.45
CA THR A 8 -10.17 -11.65 -0.37
C THR A 8 -11.43 -10.87 -0.62
N HIS A 9 -11.98 -10.99 -1.83
CA HIS A 9 -13.29 -10.48 -2.20
C HIS A 9 -14.32 -11.62 -2.11
N ASN A 10 -15.48 -11.33 -1.50
CA ASN A 10 -16.70 -12.13 -1.63
C ASN A 10 -17.76 -11.30 -2.37
N SER A 11 -18.96 -11.83 -2.62
CA SER A 11 -20.01 -11.14 -3.39
C SER A 11 -20.48 -9.77 -2.88
N SER A 12 -20.06 -9.33 -1.68
CA SER A 12 -20.51 -8.08 -1.06
C SER A 12 -19.42 -7.31 -0.30
N SER A 13 -18.22 -7.86 -0.10
CA SER A 13 -17.17 -7.18 0.66
C SER A 13 -15.77 -7.69 0.37
N HIS A 14 -14.79 -6.79 0.55
CA HIS A 14 -13.38 -7.14 0.63
C HIS A 14 -12.98 -7.32 2.08
N CYS A 15 -12.27 -8.39 2.38
CA CYS A 15 -11.88 -8.75 3.73
C CYS A 15 -10.38 -8.94 3.81
N LEU A 16 -9.74 -8.20 4.72
CA LEU A 16 -8.36 -8.41 5.15
C LEU A 16 -8.32 -9.41 6.31
N ARG A 17 -7.47 -10.42 6.17
CA ARG A 17 -7.20 -11.44 7.19
C ARG A 17 -5.71 -11.55 7.46
N LEU A 18 -5.35 -11.63 8.73
CA LEU A 18 -3.99 -11.92 9.17
C LEU A 18 -3.90 -13.30 9.79
N PHE A 19 -2.78 -13.95 9.56
CA PHE A 19 -2.44 -15.27 10.09
C PHE A 19 -1.02 -15.24 10.66
N ASP A 20 -0.77 -16.00 11.72
CA ASP A 20 0.58 -16.24 12.22
C ASP A 20 1.07 -17.60 11.71
N ILE A 21 1.94 -17.58 10.69
CA ILE A 21 2.49 -18.80 10.07
C ILE A 21 3.52 -19.51 10.95
N GLY A 22 3.95 -18.89 12.06
CA GLY A 22 4.77 -19.55 13.07
C GLY A 22 3.98 -20.53 13.93
N ARG A 23 2.64 -20.44 13.90
CA ARG A 23 1.75 -21.36 14.62
C ARG A 23 1.42 -22.55 13.73
N SER A 24 1.43 -23.73 14.33
CA SER A 24 1.04 -24.97 13.64
C SER A 24 -0.47 -25.09 13.38
N ASP A 25 -1.29 -24.27 14.03
CA ASP A 25 -2.75 -24.28 13.87
C ASP A 25 -3.26 -23.35 12.76
N PHE A 26 -2.38 -22.52 12.18
CA PHE A 26 -2.65 -21.57 11.09
C PHE A 26 -3.97 -20.79 11.24
N ARG A 27 -4.33 -20.46 12.49
CA ARG A 27 -5.58 -19.77 12.75
C ARG A 27 -5.49 -18.29 12.37
N GLU A 28 -6.62 -17.78 11.90
CA GLU A 28 -6.83 -16.35 11.69
C GLU A 28 -6.61 -15.62 13.02
N THR A 29 -5.66 -14.70 13.03
CA THR A 29 -5.37 -13.85 14.20
C THR A 29 -6.22 -12.60 14.19
N MET A 30 -6.61 -12.12 13.01
CA MET A 30 -7.47 -10.96 12.85
C MET A 30 -8.19 -10.97 11.49
N LYS A 31 -9.40 -10.42 11.50
CA LYS A 31 -10.26 -10.19 10.34
C LYS A 31 -10.87 -8.80 10.42
N THR A 32 -10.83 -8.09 9.30
CA THR A 32 -11.43 -6.76 9.14
C THR A 32 -11.93 -6.61 7.70
N ASP A 33 -13.13 -6.07 7.52
CA ASP A 33 -13.61 -5.68 6.20
C ASP A 33 -12.91 -4.39 5.76
N LEU A 34 -12.46 -4.33 4.51
CA LEU A 34 -11.94 -3.09 3.94
C LEU A 34 -13.08 -2.10 3.78
N GLU A 35 -12.73 -0.82 3.81
CA GLU A 35 -13.69 0.24 3.52
C GLU A 35 -14.21 0.11 2.07
N PRO A 36 -15.42 0.63 1.78
CA PRO A 36 -16.00 0.56 0.44
C PRO A 36 -15.09 1.13 -0.64
N PHE A 37 -15.23 0.54 -1.84
CA PHE A 37 -14.53 1.01 -3.03
C PHE A 37 -15.26 2.22 -3.61
N HIS A 38 -14.52 3.23 -4.07
CA HIS A 38 -15.15 4.36 -4.74
C HIS A 38 -15.93 3.90 -5.98
N ASN A 39 -15.47 2.81 -6.61
CA ASN A 39 -16.19 2.08 -7.64
C ASN A 39 -16.41 0.62 -7.22
N GLU A 40 -17.60 0.32 -6.70
CA GLU A 40 -17.93 -1.02 -6.15
C GLU A 40 -18.09 -2.11 -7.23
N ALA A 41 -18.33 -1.74 -8.49
CA ALA A 41 -18.64 -2.73 -9.53
C ALA A 41 -17.48 -3.71 -9.80
N HIS A 42 -16.24 -3.27 -9.54
CA HIS A 42 -15.03 -4.01 -9.88
C HIS A 42 -13.93 -3.88 -8.82
N GLY A 43 -14.25 -3.83 -7.52
CA GLY A 43 -13.22 -3.66 -6.49
C GLY A 43 -12.14 -4.75 -6.54
N GLU A 44 -10.89 -4.36 -6.72
CA GLU A 44 -9.74 -5.27 -6.75
C GLU A 44 -8.60 -4.76 -5.88
N VAL A 45 -7.87 -5.70 -5.28
CA VAL A 45 -6.69 -5.44 -4.44
C VAL A 45 -5.50 -6.16 -5.05
N PRO A 46 -4.84 -5.55 -6.04
CA PRO A 46 -3.70 -6.17 -6.73
C PRO A 46 -2.45 -6.30 -5.85
N SER A 47 -2.29 -5.48 -4.81
CA SER A 47 -1.06 -5.46 -4.01
C SER A 47 -1.30 -5.23 -2.53
N VAL A 48 -0.56 -5.97 -1.70
CA VAL A 48 -0.45 -5.76 -0.25
C VAL A 48 1.00 -5.90 0.18
N SER A 49 1.44 -5.07 1.12
CA SER A 49 2.86 -5.03 1.51
C SER A 49 3.01 -4.64 2.98
N PHE A 50 3.70 -5.47 3.76
CA PHE A 50 4.06 -5.14 5.14
C PHE A 50 5.25 -4.18 5.18
N SER A 51 5.21 -3.24 6.12
CA SER A 51 6.40 -2.47 6.47
C SER A 51 7.50 -3.39 7.02
N PRO A 52 8.78 -2.98 6.96
CA PRO A 52 9.90 -3.80 7.43
C PRO A 52 9.79 -4.21 8.90
N ASP A 53 9.19 -3.36 9.73
CA ASP A 53 8.92 -3.61 11.15
C ASP A 53 7.64 -4.43 11.41
N GLY A 54 6.82 -4.67 10.38
CA GLY A 54 5.55 -5.40 10.46
C GLY A 54 4.42 -4.66 11.19
N LEU A 55 4.63 -3.38 11.57
CA LEU A 55 3.63 -2.58 12.27
C LEU A 55 2.59 -1.97 11.34
N TYR A 56 2.94 -1.77 10.08
CA TYR A 56 2.06 -1.24 9.06
C TYR A 56 1.82 -2.26 7.94
N LEU A 57 0.61 -2.22 7.39
CA LEU A 57 0.24 -2.95 6.18
C LEU A 57 -0.34 -1.97 5.18
N ALA A 58 0.31 -1.84 4.02
CA ALA A 58 -0.23 -1.09 2.89
C ALA A 58 -1.06 -2.02 1.99
N VAL A 59 -2.20 -1.51 1.52
CA VAL A 59 -3.16 -2.17 0.64
C VAL A 59 -3.41 -1.26 -0.55
N GLY A 60 -2.96 -1.68 -1.73
CA GLY A 60 -3.13 -0.95 -2.98
C GLY A 60 -4.42 -1.41 -3.65
N ARG A 61 -5.25 -0.45 -4.05
CA ARG A 61 -6.58 -0.70 -4.61
C ARG A 61 -6.63 -0.29 -6.08
N ASN A 62 -7.54 -0.89 -6.82
CA ASN A 62 -7.75 -0.54 -8.23
C ASN A 62 -8.46 0.83 -8.42
N ASP A 63 -9.11 1.36 -7.40
CA ASP A 63 -9.68 2.71 -7.39
C ASP A 63 -8.65 3.79 -7.01
N GLU A 64 -7.36 3.53 -7.26
CA GLU A 64 -6.21 4.44 -7.07
C GLU A 64 -5.91 4.82 -5.61
N ALA A 65 -6.68 4.28 -4.66
CA ALA A 65 -6.43 4.44 -3.24
C ALA A 65 -5.37 3.46 -2.73
N ILE A 66 -4.65 3.92 -1.70
CA ILE A 66 -3.72 3.11 -0.93
C ILE A 66 -4.12 3.27 0.53
N HIS A 67 -4.54 2.17 1.13
CA HIS A 67 -4.86 2.15 2.55
C HIS A 67 -3.67 1.65 3.34
N VAL A 68 -3.28 2.37 4.39
CA VAL A 68 -2.25 1.95 5.32
C VAL A 68 -2.90 1.67 6.66
N TYR A 69 -2.77 0.43 7.15
CA TYR A 69 -3.33 -0.01 8.41
C TYR A 69 -2.26 -0.19 9.48
N ASP A 70 -2.60 0.06 10.75
CA ASP A 70 -1.86 -0.50 11.89
C ASP A 70 -2.23 -1.99 12.03
N THR A 71 -1.25 -2.89 11.92
CA THR A 71 -1.48 -4.33 11.96
C THR A 71 -2.04 -4.82 13.29
N ARG A 72 -1.86 -4.03 14.36
CA ARG A 72 -2.36 -4.32 15.72
C ARG A 72 -3.78 -3.82 15.93
N MET A 73 -4.26 -2.88 15.11
CA MET A 73 -5.53 -2.17 15.31
C MET A 73 -6.35 -1.96 14.03
N THR A 74 -6.25 -2.88 13.07
CA THR A 74 -6.96 -2.80 11.77
C THR A 74 -8.45 -2.53 11.85
N LYS A 75 -9.13 -3.04 12.89
CA LYS A 75 -10.57 -2.81 13.11
C LYS A 75 -10.96 -1.34 13.29
N ARG A 76 -9.99 -0.44 13.49
CA ARG A 76 -10.21 1.01 13.54
C ARG A 76 -10.31 1.65 12.14
N GLY A 77 -10.12 0.87 11.08
CA GLY A 77 -9.98 1.39 9.73
C GLY A 77 -8.52 1.70 9.37
N PRO A 78 -8.28 2.24 8.17
CA PRO A 78 -6.96 2.68 7.75
C PRO A 78 -6.50 3.85 8.63
N LEU A 79 -5.20 3.87 8.96
CA LEU A 79 -4.54 5.03 9.54
C LEU A 79 -4.38 6.16 8.52
N TYR A 80 -4.07 5.78 7.28
CA TYR A 80 -3.86 6.70 6.17
C TYR A 80 -4.56 6.18 4.93
N GLU A 81 -5.22 7.09 4.23
CA GLU A 81 -5.64 6.91 2.85
C GLU A 81 -4.75 7.82 1.99
N PHE A 82 -3.87 7.21 1.20
CA PHE A 82 -3.17 7.92 0.14
C PHE A 82 -3.86 7.66 -1.18
N ARG A 83 -3.66 8.54 -2.15
CA ARG A 83 -4.33 8.41 -3.43
C ARG A 83 -3.44 8.87 -4.56
N HIS A 84 -3.31 8.04 -5.59
CA HIS A 84 -2.82 8.55 -6.85
C HIS A 84 -3.85 9.58 -7.34
N SER A 85 -3.45 10.84 -7.38
CA SER A 85 -4.27 11.96 -7.84
C SER A 85 -3.49 12.57 -8.97
N ASP A 86 -3.87 12.29 -10.23
CA ASP A 86 -3.69 13.21 -11.35
C ASP A 86 -4.38 12.67 -12.61
N THR A 87 -5.35 13.45 -13.08
CA THR A 87 -6.25 13.27 -14.23
C THR A 87 -5.57 13.39 -15.60
N TRP A 88 -4.30 13.00 -15.74
CA TRP A 88 -3.65 13.10 -17.07
C TRP A 88 -4.20 12.05 -18.04
N ARG A 89 -4.79 10.98 -17.50
CA ARG A 89 -5.43 9.92 -18.28
C ARG A 89 -6.89 9.82 -17.86
N SER A 90 -7.80 10.26 -18.73
CA SER A 90 -9.21 9.86 -18.66
C SER A 90 -9.31 8.42 -19.14
N LEU A 91 -8.80 7.48 -18.35
CA LEU A 91 -9.11 6.09 -18.57
C LEU A 91 -10.61 5.90 -18.32
N THR A 92 -11.26 5.16 -19.20
CA THR A 92 -12.53 4.55 -18.84
C THR A 92 -12.29 3.63 -17.64
N GLU A 93 -13.21 3.61 -16.69
CA GLU A 93 -13.08 2.82 -15.45
C GLU A 93 -12.75 1.34 -15.71
N GLU A 94 -13.13 0.83 -16.88
CA GLU A 94 -12.86 -0.55 -17.33
C GLU A 94 -11.37 -0.87 -17.58
N ASP A 95 -10.50 0.14 -17.77
CA ASP A 95 -9.07 -0.04 -18.09
C ASP A 95 -8.12 0.31 -16.91
N ALA A 96 -8.68 0.70 -15.76
CA ALA A 96 -7.90 1.17 -14.61
C ALA A 96 -7.60 0.03 -13.62
N TYR A 97 -6.35 -0.44 -13.60
CA TYR A 97 -5.87 -1.42 -12.61
C TYR A 97 -5.50 -0.79 -11.25
N GLY A 98 -5.57 0.54 -11.16
CA GLY A 98 -5.18 1.36 -10.01
C GLY A 98 -3.73 1.14 -9.57
N ILE A 99 -3.54 0.84 -8.29
CA ILE A 99 -2.22 0.69 -7.66
C ILE A 99 -1.67 -0.71 -7.90
N VAL A 100 -0.72 -0.86 -8.81
CA VAL A 100 -0.21 -2.18 -9.20
C VAL A 100 0.80 -2.76 -8.22
N GLU A 101 1.54 -1.91 -7.50
CA GLU A 101 2.65 -2.37 -6.67
C GLU A 101 2.99 -1.41 -5.53
N LEU A 102 3.41 -1.98 -4.40
CA LEU A 102 3.73 -1.30 -3.14
C LEU A 102 5.03 -1.83 -2.54
N GLN A 103 6.00 -0.94 -2.32
CA GLN A 103 7.27 -1.28 -1.66
C GLN A 103 7.63 -0.24 -0.60
N TRP A 104 7.96 -0.72 0.59
CA TRP A 104 8.37 0.13 1.70
C TRP A 104 9.86 0.46 1.63
N TYR A 105 10.22 1.67 2.06
CA TYR A 105 11.61 2.09 2.31
C TYR A 105 11.68 2.81 3.66
N GLY A 106 12.84 2.80 4.30
CA GLY A 106 13.01 3.26 5.69
C GLY A 106 13.46 2.15 6.64
N GLY A 107 14.30 2.51 7.61
CA GLY A 107 14.86 1.57 8.59
C GLY A 107 13.83 1.15 9.64
N HIS A 108 14.27 0.45 10.70
CA HIS A 108 13.41 -0.02 11.80
C HIS A 108 12.81 1.10 12.68
N SER A 109 12.95 2.38 12.28
CA SER A 109 12.39 3.55 12.96
C SER A 109 11.32 4.18 12.09
N SER A 110 10.14 4.42 12.68
CA SER A 110 8.98 5.03 12.01
C SER A 110 9.21 6.44 11.47
N SER A 111 10.24 7.15 11.97
CA SER A 111 10.54 8.54 11.61
C SER A 111 11.07 8.73 10.19
N SER A 112 11.53 7.67 9.53
CA SER A 112 11.99 7.72 8.13
C SER A 112 11.30 6.65 7.29
N LEU A 113 10.15 6.16 7.75
CA LEU A 113 9.40 5.13 7.05
C LEU A 113 8.59 5.80 5.94
N GLY A 114 8.72 5.27 4.74
CA GLY A 114 7.89 5.68 3.64
C GLY A 114 7.51 4.52 2.74
N LEU A 115 6.57 4.80 1.86
CA LEU A 115 5.96 3.85 0.97
C LEU A 115 6.14 4.35 -0.46
N VAL A 116 6.54 3.46 -1.35
CA VAL A 116 6.57 3.70 -2.79
C VAL A 116 5.45 2.92 -3.43
N SER A 117 4.70 3.60 -4.29
CA SER A 117 3.59 3.00 -5.04
C SER A 117 3.73 3.26 -6.52
N GLY A 118 3.31 2.28 -7.33
CA GLY A 118 3.22 2.36 -8.77
C GLY A 118 1.77 2.28 -9.20
N GLY A 119 1.34 3.19 -10.07
CA GLY A 119 -0.05 3.31 -10.45
C GLY A 119 -0.31 3.19 -11.95
N THR A 120 -1.58 3.00 -12.27
CA THR A 120 -2.11 3.07 -13.64
C THR A 120 -2.10 4.50 -14.19
N ASP A 121 -1.98 5.49 -13.31
CA ASP A 121 -1.60 6.88 -13.63
C ASP A 121 -0.14 6.99 -14.11
N GLY A 122 0.54 5.90 -14.45
CA GLY A 122 1.90 5.92 -15.01
C GLY A 122 2.95 6.56 -14.11
N CYS A 123 2.61 6.79 -12.83
CA CYS A 123 3.49 7.41 -11.86
C CYS A 123 4.03 6.38 -10.88
N VAL A 124 5.24 6.65 -10.40
CA VAL A 124 5.77 6.06 -9.17
C VAL A 124 5.81 7.17 -8.13
N ARG A 125 5.10 7.03 -7.02
CA ARG A 125 4.96 8.05 -5.97
C ARG A 125 5.63 7.64 -4.69
N LEU A 126 6.12 8.64 -3.95
CA LEU A 126 6.71 8.49 -2.63
C LEU A 126 5.80 9.07 -1.57
N TRP A 127 5.43 8.25 -0.59
CA TRP A 127 4.62 8.62 0.56
C TRP A 127 5.45 8.57 1.83
N ASP A 128 5.28 9.57 2.67
CA ASP A 128 5.85 9.64 4.01
C ASP A 128 4.72 9.37 5.01
N VAL A 129 4.83 8.26 5.77
CA VAL A 129 3.79 7.87 6.74
C VAL A 129 3.87 8.67 8.05
N SER A 130 4.85 9.55 8.20
CA SER A 130 4.89 10.53 9.29
C SER A 130 4.15 11.82 8.93
N ARG A 131 3.76 12.00 7.65
CA ARG A 131 3.00 13.14 7.16
C ARG A 131 1.53 12.81 7.05
N SER A 132 0.71 13.85 7.16
CA SER A 132 -0.72 13.75 6.86
C SER A 132 -0.94 13.30 5.41
N SER A 133 -2.00 12.55 5.16
CA SER A 133 -2.49 12.26 3.80
C SER A 133 -2.89 13.54 3.05
N GLU A 134 -3.37 14.54 3.79
CA GLU A 134 -3.79 15.85 3.26
C GLU A 134 -2.64 16.83 3.05
N ASP A 135 -1.40 16.46 3.40
CA ASP A 135 -0.24 17.31 3.14
C ASP A 135 0.06 17.31 1.63
N PRO A 136 -0.01 18.45 0.93
CA PRO A 136 0.23 18.52 -0.51
C PRO A 136 1.69 18.19 -0.91
N SER A 137 2.60 18.15 0.05
CA SER A 137 3.99 17.69 -0.15
C SER A 137 4.15 16.18 0.02
N ASN A 138 3.09 15.45 0.38
CA ASN A 138 3.07 13.99 0.43
C ASN A 138 2.67 13.42 -0.94
N GLY A 139 3.12 12.20 -1.24
CA GLY A 139 2.77 11.54 -2.51
C GLY A 139 3.46 12.11 -3.75
N VAL A 140 4.64 12.73 -3.58
CA VAL A 140 5.37 13.36 -4.69
C VAL A 140 5.73 12.29 -5.73
N PRO A 141 5.45 12.53 -7.04
CA PRO A 141 5.86 11.61 -8.09
C PRO A 141 7.39 11.61 -8.24
N LEU A 142 7.99 10.44 -8.02
CA LEU A 142 9.40 10.16 -8.34
C LEU A 142 9.58 9.95 -9.85
N VAL A 143 8.63 9.24 -10.46
CA VAL A 143 8.52 9.08 -11.91
C VAL A 143 7.24 9.76 -12.33
N LYS A 144 7.40 10.78 -13.18
CA LYS A 144 6.31 11.52 -13.81
C LYS A 144 5.71 10.71 -14.97
N PRO A 145 4.43 10.94 -15.32
CA PRO A 145 3.68 10.04 -16.18
C PRO A 145 4.36 9.83 -17.53
N SER A 146 4.46 8.57 -17.92
CA SER A 146 4.65 8.16 -19.31
C SER A 146 3.29 7.79 -19.89
N ASN A 147 3.11 7.73 -21.22
CA ASN A 147 1.87 7.25 -21.85
C ASN A 147 1.55 5.75 -21.58
N HIS A 148 2.17 5.15 -20.57
CA HIS A 148 2.08 3.74 -20.22
C HIS A 148 1.83 3.58 -18.73
N ASN A 149 1.09 2.53 -18.38
CA ASN A 149 0.85 2.14 -17.01
C ASN A 149 2.17 1.64 -16.40
N ILE A 150 2.35 1.83 -15.10
CA ILE A 150 3.39 1.07 -14.40
C ILE A 150 2.95 -0.39 -14.38
N GLY A 151 3.79 -1.29 -14.88
CA GLY A 151 3.55 -2.73 -14.82
C GLY A 151 4.16 -3.38 -13.57
N HIS A 152 5.36 -2.92 -13.20
CA HIS A 152 6.13 -3.38 -12.04
C HIS A 152 7.31 -2.41 -11.81
N PHE A 153 7.80 -2.30 -10.57
CA PHE A 153 9.05 -1.63 -10.21
C PHE A 153 9.74 -2.36 -9.05
N SER A 154 11.03 -2.12 -8.85
CA SER A 154 11.73 -2.72 -7.71
C SER A 154 12.71 -1.74 -7.08
N LEU A 155 12.59 -1.59 -5.77
CA LEU A 155 13.57 -0.98 -4.92
C LEU A 155 14.57 -2.06 -4.49
N GLY A 156 15.86 -1.76 -4.61
CA GLY A 156 16.89 -2.59 -4.01
C GLY A 156 16.77 -2.64 -2.48
N LYS A 157 17.60 -3.45 -1.81
CA LYS A 157 17.67 -3.46 -0.35
C LYS A 157 18.28 -2.13 0.15
N PRO A 158 17.51 -1.21 0.75
CA PRO A 158 18.05 0.11 1.05
C PRO A 158 19.06 0.07 2.22
N PHE A 159 18.97 -0.94 3.09
CA PHE A 159 19.71 -0.96 4.38
C PHE A 159 20.75 -2.06 4.54
N THR A 160 21.06 -2.86 3.50
CA THR A 160 22.03 -3.94 3.68
C THR A 160 23.48 -3.47 3.84
N HIS A 161 23.80 -2.20 3.56
CA HIS A 161 25.18 -1.70 3.63
C HIS A 161 25.36 -0.23 4.08
N GLU A 162 24.32 0.47 4.54
CA GLU A 162 24.50 1.83 5.03
C GLU A 162 25.05 1.82 6.46
N LYS A 163 26.33 2.19 6.62
CA LYS A 163 26.87 2.60 7.91
C LYS A 163 26.26 3.98 8.22
N PRO A 164 25.66 4.22 9.40
CA PRO A 164 25.25 5.56 9.78
C PRO A 164 26.49 6.47 9.73
N LEU A 165 26.42 7.54 8.93
CA LEU A 165 27.40 8.61 9.01
C LEU A 165 27.20 9.28 10.36
N ILE A 166 28.09 8.99 11.30
CA ILE A 166 28.24 9.80 12.50
C ILE A 166 28.82 11.13 12.02
N VAL A 167 28.00 12.19 12.05
CA VAL A 167 28.46 13.58 11.91
C VAL A 167 28.49 14.20 13.29
#